data_AF-A0A374CIR0-F1
#
_entry.id   AF-A0A374CIR0-F1
#
_cell.length_a   1.000
_cell.length_b   1.000
_cell.length_c   1.000
_cell.angle_alpha   90.00
_cell.angle_beta   90.00
_cell.angle_gamma   90.00
#
_symmetry.space_group_name_H-M   'P 1'
#
loop_
_entity.id
_entity.type
_entity.pdbx_description
1 polymer ?
#
loop_
_entity_poly.entity_id
_entity_poly.type
_entity_poly.pdbx_seq_one_letter_code
_entity_poly.pdbx_strand_id
1 'polypeptide(L)'
;MKKILFIAMAFASMFFASCMGDGYADPDNTIKVPAAPVGDNNIKEKNVITIAQLKEDYNSLIANKRYEQIDKDIQIKGYITGNDLGGNLYNEVCLQDETGGILVCINKGALYGELPVGQQLLINLKGLYIGGYGSQAELGGVYTNSTTGAQSIGKVDRYEWNKHFKILGSPDAAKAESLVEVFDKTKIKDADYLKSCSGKLMRIENVQFSQADGKAVYAPETEKDKTNCVNRNLTDAETKTPISASNLLVRTSAYAKFANVALPKDPVNITGIFTRFNNVWQILIRTSNDVETALNVTGGTKEEPYTVTNALKLINAGKYTTDKVYTTGIICEVGNVDTGSYGNATYSISEDGKAVAGKMIKVFRGFNLDNQKWTEETKGTLAVGKKVVICGALTMYNGTPEIDSGNYLISIK
;
A
#
# COMPACT_ATOMS: atom_id res chain seq x y z
N MET A 1 0.35 3.36 62.43
CA MET A 1 0.09 4.21 61.25
C MET A 1 0.00 3.41 59.95
N LYS A 2 -0.80 2.33 59.91
CA LYS A 2 -1.12 1.57 58.66
C LYS A 2 -2.60 1.21 58.52
N LYS A 3 -3.45 1.62 59.47
CA LYS A 3 -4.91 1.41 59.46
C LYS A 3 -5.73 2.68 59.16
N ILE A 4 -5.09 3.85 59.07
CA ILE A 4 -5.72 5.12 58.66
C ILE A 4 -5.63 5.32 57.13
N LEU A 5 -4.70 4.63 56.45
CA LEU A 5 -4.53 4.74 54.99
C LEU A 5 -5.65 4.05 54.20
N PHE A 6 -6.26 2.99 54.76
CA PHE A 6 -7.33 2.24 54.08
C PHE A 6 -8.73 2.86 54.24
N ILE A 7 -8.93 3.74 55.23
CA ILE A 7 -10.21 4.45 55.41
C ILE A 7 -10.27 5.69 54.51
N ALA A 8 -9.13 6.34 54.23
CA ALA A 8 -9.05 7.43 53.26
C ALA A 8 -9.25 6.96 51.80
N MET A 9 -8.91 5.69 51.50
CA MET A 9 -9.05 5.12 50.16
C MET A 9 -10.45 4.56 49.87
N ALA A 10 -11.28 4.36 50.89
CA ALA A 10 -12.69 3.95 50.76
C ALA A 10 -13.67 5.14 50.71
N PHE A 11 -13.23 6.36 51.05
CA PHE A 11 -14.04 7.58 50.97
C PHE A 11 -13.77 8.43 49.72
N ALA A 12 -12.69 8.15 48.97
CA ALA A 12 -12.40 8.80 47.69
C ALA A 12 -13.18 8.20 46.50
N SER A 13 -13.86 7.05 46.69
CA SER A 13 -14.67 6.37 45.68
C SER A 13 -16.15 6.74 45.71
N MET A 14 -16.59 7.64 46.60
CA MET A 14 -18.00 8.05 46.72
C MET A 14 -18.32 9.46 46.20
N PHE A 15 -17.37 10.14 45.53
CA PHE A 15 -17.61 11.47 44.94
C PHE A 15 -17.73 11.52 43.40
N PHE A 16 -17.93 10.37 42.73
CA PHE A 16 -18.33 10.33 41.32
C PHE A 16 -19.72 9.72 41.09
N ALA A 17 -20.60 9.76 42.11
CA ALA A 17 -22.03 9.68 41.88
C ALA A 17 -22.56 11.09 41.55
N SER A 18 -22.15 11.69 40.42
CA SER A 18 -22.94 12.78 39.86
C SER A 18 -24.14 12.13 39.20
N CYS A 19 -25.32 12.43 39.74
CA CYS A 19 -26.61 12.12 39.18
C CYS A 19 -26.59 12.36 37.66
N MET A 20 -26.96 11.35 36.88
CA MET A 20 -27.53 11.56 35.56
C MET A 20 -28.78 12.43 35.76
N GLY A 21 -28.61 13.75 35.65
CA GLY A 21 -29.71 14.67 35.46
C GLY A 21 -30.18 14.55 34.03
N ASP A 22 -31.47 14.32 33.84
CA ASP A 22 -32.19 14.30 32.56
C ASP A 22 -32.14 15.67 31.88
N GLY A 23 -30.96 16.07 31.39
CA GLY A 23 -30.72 17.42 30.88
C GLY A 23 -29.48 17.59 30.01
N TYR A 24 -28.85 16.52 29.53
CA TYR A 24 -28.02 16.63 28.34
C TYR A 24 -28.92 16.45 27.14
N ALA A 25 -29.07 17.52 26.35
CA ALA A 25 -29.66 17.44 25.03
C ALA A 25 -28.96 16.31 24.27
N ASP A 26 -29.69 15.22 24.07
CA ASP A 26 -29.33 14.19 23.12
C ASP A 26 -29.06 14.93 21.79
N PRO A 27 -27.86 14.85 21.19
CA PRO A 27 -27.70 15.36 19.84
C PRO A 27 -28.69 14.58 18.99
N ASP A 28 -29.67 15.30 18.43
CA ASP A 28 -30.66 14.79 17.51
C ASP A 28 -30.04 13.73 16.59
N ASN A 29 -30.39 12.47 16.82
CA ASN A 29 -29.86 11.28 16.15
C ASN A 29 -30.38 11.15 14.70
N THR A 30 -30.82 12.24 14.08
CA THR A 30 -30.92 12.36 12.62
C THR A 30 -29.52 12.60 12.05
N ILE A 31 -28.71 11.52 11.99
CA ILE A 31 -27.29 11.47 11.58
C ILE A 31 -26.92 12.57 10.55
N LYS A 32 -26.42 13.70 11.07
CA LYS A 32 -25.50 14.57 10.34
C LYS A 32 -24.12 14.14 10.82
N VAL A 33 -23.28 13.62 9.92
CA VAL A 33 -21.84 13.50 10.20
C VAL A 33 -21.42 14.86 10.79
N PRO A 34 -20.91 14.92 12.04
CA PRO A 34 -20.54 16.19 12.63
C PRO A 34 -19.57 16.88 11.68
N ALA A 35 -19.81 18.17 11.44
CA ALA A 35 -19.01 18.97 10.54
C ALA A 35 -17.53 18.78 10.90
N ALA A 36 -16.67 18.54 9.89
CA ALA A 36 -15.28 18.23 10.16
C ALA A 36 -14.64 19.40 10.94
N PRO A 37 -13.78 19.11 11.94
CA PRO A 37 -13.22 20.14 12.81
C PRO A 37 -12.21 21.04 12.09
N VAL A 38 -11.80 20.67 10.88
CA VAL A 38 -10.87 21.40 10.03
C VAL A 38 -11.43 21.54 8.62
N GLY A 39 -10.88 22.48 7.86
CA GLY A 39 -11.42 22.89 6.57
C GLY A 39 -12.62 23.83 6.71
N ASP A 40 -13.18 24.23 5.57
CA ASP A 40 -14.36 25.07 5.48
C ASP A 40 -15.57 24.23 5.02
N ASN A 41 -16.44 23.92 5.98
CA ASN A 41 -17.65 23.14 5.74
C ASN A 41 -18.67 23.87 4.83
N ASN A 42 -18.51 25.17 4.60
CA ASN A 42 -19.35 25.97 3.71
C ASN A 42 -19.03 25.74 2.24
N ILE A 43 -17.84 25.22 1.90
CA ILE A 43 -17.50 24.89 0.52
C ILE A 43 -18.52 23.89 -0.03
N LYS A 44 -19.06 24.22 -1.21
CA LYS A 44 -19.97 23.38 -1.99
C LYS A 44 -19.30 23.04 -3.30
N GLU A 45 -19.63 21.86 -3.82
CA GLU A 45 -19.13 21.41 -5.11
C GLU A 45 -19.61 22.33 -6.22
N LYS A 46 -18.66 22.91 -6.95
CA LYS A 46 -18.90 23.83 -8.06
C LYS A 46 -17.65 23.88 -8.95
N ASN A 47 -17.83 23.89 -10.26
CA ASN A 47 -16.74 24.00 -11.24
C ASN A 47 -15.59 23.02 -10.97
N VAL A 48 -15.93 21.77 -10.65
CA VAL A 48 -14.92 20.72 -10.42
C VAL A 48 -14.32 20.30 -11.75
N ILE A 49 -13.01 20.45 -11.87
CA ILE A 49 -12.23 19.89 -12.96
C ILE A 49 -11.45 18.68 -12.47
N THR A 50 -10.96 17.86 -13.40
CA THR A 50 -10.08 16.74 -13.08
C THR A 50 -8.67 17.22 -12.79
N ILE A 51 -7.90 16.44 -12.02
CA ILE A 51 -6.51 16.76 -11.71
C ILE A 51 -5.64 16.75 -12.99
N ALA A 52 -5.92 15.85 -13.94
CA ALA A 52 -5.26 15.88 -15.24
C ALA A 52 -5.54 17.18 -16.00
N GLN A 53 -6.80 17.64 -16.03
CA GLN A 53 -7.15 18.91 -16.69
C GLN A 53 -6.45 20.09 -16.02
N LEU A 54 -6.42 20.14 -14.68
CA LEU A 54 -5.68 21.18 -13.96
C LEU A 54 -4.19 21.19 -14.36
N LYS A 55 -3.55 20.03 -14.42
CA LYS A 55 -2.13 19.95 -14.81
C LYS A 55 -1.91 20.35 -16.26
N GLU A 56 -2.87 20.10 -17.15
CA GLU A 56 -2.78 20.51 -18.55
C GLU A 56 -2.93 22.03 -18.70
N ASP A 57 -3.93 22.63 -18.03
CA ASP A 57 -4.18 24.07 -18.02
C ASP A 57 -2.93 24.88 -17.59
N TYR A 58 -2.14 24.34 -16.66
CA TYR A 58 -0.94 24.97 -16.10
C TYR A 58 0.37 24.31 -16.57
N ASN A 59 0.33 23.44 -17.59
CA ASN A 59 1.46 22.59 -18.00
C ASN A 59 2.72 23.41 -18.33
N SER A 60 2.57 24.52 -19.06
CA SER A 60 3.70 25.37 -19.43
C SER A 60 4.42 25.95 -18.21
N LEU A 61 3.68 26.39 -17.19
CA LEU A 61 4.26 26.93 -15.96
C LEU A 61 4.98 25.83 -15.17
N ILE A 62 4.32 24.68 -15.00
CA ILE A 62 4.86 23.54 -14.28
C ILE A 62 6.16 23.06 -14.95
N ALA A 63 6.13 22.82 -16.27
CA ALA A 63 7.28 22.33 -17.02
C ALA A 63 8.49 23.29 -16.91
N ASN A 64 8.24 24.59 -16.92
CA ASN A 64 9.27 25.63 -16.83
C ASN A 64 9.62 26.05 -15.38
N LYS A 65 9.15 25.30 -14.37
CA LYS A 65 9.45 25.55 -12.94
C LYS A 65 9.01 26.93 -12.47
N ARG A 66 7.93 27.43 -13.07
CA ARG A 66 7.27 28.69 -12.71
C ARG A 66 6.05 28.38 -11.83
N TYR A 67 5.46 29.43 -11.29
CA TYR A 67 4.29 29.34 -10.45
C TYR A 67 3.43 30.59 -10.65
N GLU A 68 2.12 30.47 -10.38
CA GLU A 68 1.19 31.58 -10.34
C GLU A 68 0.05 31.34 -9.36
N GLN A 69 -0.64 32.40 -8.98
CA GLN A 69 -1.84 32.30 -8.16
C GLN A 69 -3.03 31.94 -9.06
N ILE A 70 -3.86 31.00 -8.63
CA ILE A 70 -5.08 30.65 -9.32
C ILE A 70 -6.16 31.69 -8.99
N ASP A 71 -6.63 32.43 -9.98
CA ASP A 71 -7.70 33.43 -9.85
C ASP A 71 -9.10 32.89 -10.22
N LYS A 72 -9.13 31.77 -10.96
CA LYS A 72 -10.31 31.05 -11.40
C LYS A 72 -11.05 30.40 -10.22
N ASP A 73 -12.37 30.53 -10.20
CA ASP A 73 -13.27 29.84 -9.25
C ASP A 73 -13.49 28.39 -9.69
N ILE A 74 -12.46 27.55 -9.51
CA ILE A 74 -12.44 26.14 -9.88
C ILE A 74 -12.07 25.26 -8.67
N GLN A 75 -12.51 24.01 -8.72
CA GLN A 75 -12.26 23.03 -7.68
C GLN A 75 -11.66 21.76 -8.25
N ILE A 76 -10.97 21.00 -7.40
CA ILE A 76 -10.63 19.59 -7.66
C ILE A 76 -11.15 18.73 -6.52
N LYS A 77 -11.46 17.48 -6.84
CA LYS A 77 -11.96 16.50 -5.87
C LYS A 77 -11.22 15.19 -6.06
N GLY A 78 -10.74 14.61 -4.97
CA GLY A 78 -9.96 13.38 -5.02
C GLY A 78 -9.79 12.75 -3.64
N TYR A 79 -9.04 11.65 -3.60
CA TYR A 79 -8.70 10.94 -2.37
C TYR A 79 -7.25 11.20 -1.98
N ILE A 80 -6.99 11.29 -0.68
CA ILE A 80 -5.63 11.32 -0.16
C ILE A 80 -4.99 9.96 -0.40
N THR A 81 -3.90 9.94 -1.17
CA THR A 81 -3.13 8.72 -1.46
C THR A 81 -1.78 8.69 -0.74
N GLY A 82 -1.32 9.82 -0.17
CA GLY A 82 -0.10 9.91 0.61
C GLY A 82 -0.15 11.10 1.56
N ASN A 83 0.54 10.99 2.69
CA ASN A 83 0.67 12.04 3.70
C ASN A 83 1.98 11.87 4.49
N ASP A 84 2.20 12.74 5.46
CA ASP A 84 3.44 12.84 6.23
C ASP A 84 3.63 11.79 7.34
N LEU A 85 2.79 10.75 7.41
CA LEU A 85 2.83 9.72 8.45
C LEU A 85 4.22 9.07 8.57
N GLY A 86 4.82 8.65 7.45
CA GLY A 86 6.13 7.99 7.43
C GLY A 86 7.31 8.96 7.37
N GLY A 87 7.05 10.26 7.22
CA GLY A 87 8.08 11.31 7.20
C GLY A 87 8.88 11.45 5.89
N ASN A 88 8.56 10.67 4.86
CA ASN A 88 9.20 10.84 3.54
C ASN A 88 8.51 11.93 2.70
N LEU A 89 7.17 11.98 2.77
CA LEU A 89 6.37 13.13 2.35
C LEU A 89 6.39 14.13 3.51
N TYR A 90 6.95 15.33 3.32
CA TYR A 90 7.13 16.28 4.41
C TYR A 90 6.29 17.53 4.22
N ASN A 91 5.33 17.75 5.14
CA ASN A 91 4.42 18.91 5.09
C ASN A 91 3.65 18.97 3.76
N GLU A 92 3.21 17.81 3.30
CA GLU A 92 2.46 17.67 2.07
C GLU A 92 1.55 16.45 2.14
N VAL A 93 0.49 16.48 1.34
CA VAL A 93 -0.35 15.34 1.03
C VAL A 93 -0.42 15.15 -0.48
N CYS A 94 -0.72 13.93 -0.92
CA CYS A 94 -0.96 13.62 -2.32
C CYS A 94 -2.45 13.43 -2.52
N LEU A 95 -3.05 14.22 -3.40
CA LEU A 95 -4.45 14.08 -3.81
C LEU A 95 -4.49 13.43 -5.18
N GLN A 96 -5.35 12.42 -5.35
CA GLN A 96 -5.51 11.72 -6.61
C GLN A 96 -6.98 11.47 -6.93
N ASP A 97 -7.32 11.64 -8.21
CA ASP A 97 -8.57 11.20 -8.82
C ASP A 97 -8.28 10.11 -9.88
N GLU A 98 -9.29 9.70 -10.64
CA GLU A 98 -9.14 8.67 -11.68
C GLU A 98 -8.24 9.11 -12.86
N THR A 99 -7.93 10.40 -12.96
CA THR A 99 -7.21 10.99 -14.10
C THR A 99 -5.75 11.33 -13.78
N GLY A 100 -5.44 11.63 -12.52
CA GLY A 100 -4.13 12.12 -12.15
C GLY A 100 -3.95 12.38 -10.66
N GLY A 101 -2.70 12.61 -10.27
CA GLY A 101 -2.33 12.98 -8.91
C GLY A 101 -1.59 14.31 -8.86
N ILE A 102 -1.69 15.00 -7.72
CA ILE A 102 -1.02 16.27 -7.45
C ILE A 102 -0.61 16.35 -5.98
N LEU A 103 0.53 17.00 -5.73
CA LEU A 103 1.01 17.25 -4.37
C LEU A 103 0.38 18.56 -3.86
N VAL A 104 -0.04 18.55 -2.60
CA VAL A 104 -0.57 19.72 -1.90
C VAL A 104 0.33 20.01 -0.71
N CYS A 105 1.15 21.06 -0.83
CA CYS A 105 2.20 21.41 0.12
C CYS A 105 1.67 22.43 1.14
N ILE A 106 1.65 22.06 2.43
CA ILE A 106 0.98 22.80 3.50
C ILE A 106 1.98 23.05 4.62
N ASN A 107 2.06 24.27 5.16
CA ASN A 107 3.00 24.62 6.23
C ASN A 107 2.50 24.13 7.60
N LYS A 108 2.34 22.80 7.72
CA LYS A 108 1.82 22.09 8.87
C LYS A 108 2.35 20.66 8.85
N GLY A 109 2.76 20.15 10.00
CA GLY A 109 3.07 18.74 10.19
C GLY A 109 1.90 17.98 10.83
N ALA A 110 2.04 16.66 10.92
CA ALA A 110 1.00 15.75 11.39
C ALA A 110 -0.29 15.82 10.55
N LEU A 111 -0.14 16.07 9.25
CA LEU A 111 -1.25 16.10 8.29
C LEU A 111 -1.97 14.75 8.25
N TYR A 112 -1.26 13.64 8.47
CA TYR A 112 -1.84 12.30 8.55
C TYR A 112 -2.99 12.13 9.57
N GLY A 113 -3.03 12.95 10.62
CA GLY A 113 -4.08 12.91 11.65
C GLY A 113 -5.40 13.52 11.18
N GLU A 114 -5.33 14.49 10.28
CA GLU A 114 -6.51 15.20 9.74
C GLU A 114 -6.88 14.71 8.34
N LEU A 115 -5.87 14.30 7.57
CA LEU A 115 -5.94 13.88 6.17
C LEU A 115 -5.34 12.47 6.04
N PRO A 116 -5.96 11.45 6.67
CA PRO A 116 -5.51 10.06 6.53
C PRO A 116 -5.68 9.58 5.08
N VAL A 117 -4.92 8.55 4.70
CA VAL A 117 -5.06 7.90 3.39
C VAL A 117 -6.50 7.38 3.23
N GLY A 118 -7.08 7.63 2.05
CA GLY A 118 -8.47 7.31 1.75
C GLY A 118 -9.46 8.41 2.12
N GLN A 119 -9.04 9.50 2.75
CA GLN A 119 -9.89 10.67 2.97
C GLN A 119 -10.20 11.35 1.63
N GLN A 120 -11.48 11.56 1.33
CA GLN A 120 -11.88 12.36 0.17
C GLN A 120 -11.90 13.84 0.53
N LEU A 121 -11.33 14.67 -0.34
CA LEU A 121 -11.33 16.13 -0.23
C LEU A 121 -11.94 16.79 -1.45
N LEU A 122 -12.63 17.90 -1.22
CA LEU A 122 -12.93 18.92 -2.21
C LEU A 122 -12.05 20.14 -1.93
N ILE A 123 -11.23 20.57 -2.89
CA ILE A 123 -10.33 21.72 -2.74
C ILE A 123 -10.79 22.85 -3.67
N ASN A 124 -11.06 24.01 -3.09
CA ASN A 124 -11.23 25.28 -3.78
C ASN A 124 -9.87 25.91 -4.08
N LEU A 125 -9.57 26.03 -5.37
CA LEU A 125 -8.23 26.40 -5.84
C LEU A 125 -8.00 27.91 -5.90
N LYS A 126 -9.07 28.71 -6.01
CA LYS A 126 -8.95 30.17 -6.09
C LYS A 126 -8.21 30.72 -4.87
N GLY A 127 -7.11 31.43 -5.10
CA GLY A 127 -6.25 32.02 -4.07
C GLY A 127 -5.03 31.17 -3.70
N LEU A 128 -5.04 29.87 -3.99
CA LEU A 128 -3.85 29.02 -3.90
C LEU A 128 -2.90 29.31 -5.05
N TYR A 129 -1.65 28.88 -4.90
CA TYR A 129 -0.65 28.88 -5.97
C TYR A 129 -0.49 27.49 -6.55
N ILE A 130 -0.27 27.44 -7.86
CA ILE A 130 0.12 26.23 -8.59
C ILE A 130 1.46 26.48 -9.28
N GLY A 131 2.32 25.47 -9.32
CA GLY A 131 3.62 25.60 -9.97
C GLY A 131 4.38 24.29 -10.11
N GLY A 132 5.58 24.42 -10.68
CA GLY A 132 6.52 23.32 -10.88
C GLY A 132 7.69 23.34 -9.90
N TYR A 133 7.72 22.46 -8.90
CA TYR A 133 8.93 22.23 -8.10
C TYR A 133 9.82 21.22 -8.81
N GLY A 134 10.84 21.68 -9.52
CA GLY A 134 11.61 20.80 -10.41
C GLY A 134 10.70 20.11 -11.43
N SER A 135 9.70 20.82 -11.95
CA SER A 135 8.70 20.30 -12.89
C SER A 135 7.71 19.26 -12.33
N GLN A 136 7.70 19.02 -11.01
CA GLN A 136 6.58 18.36 -10.32
C GLN A 136 5.46 19.37 -10.09
N ALA A 137 4.23 19.02 -10.49
CA ALA A 137 3.06 19.84 -10.21
C ALA A 137 2.76 19.84 -8.71
N GLU A 138 2.67 21.03 -8.13
CA GLU A 138 2.35 21.28 -6.72
C GLU A 138 1.29 22.38 -6.58
N LEU A 139 0.42 22.20 -5.60
CA LEU A 139 -0.45 23.24 -5.04
C LEU A 139 0.09 23.71 -3.70
N GLY A 140 0.05 25.01 -3.46
CA GLY A 140 0.48 25.57 -2.18
C GLY A 140 0.48 27.09 -2.15
N GLY A 141 1.58 27.65 -1.66
CA GLY A 141 1.81 29.08 -1.49
C GLY A 141 3.14 29.51 -2.11
N VAL A 142 3.67 30.65 -1.67
CA VAL A 142 4.96 31.17 -2.15
C VAL A 142 6.04 30.90 -1.11
N TYR A 143 7.12 30.25 -1.53
CA TYR A 143 8.35 30.20 -0.74
C TYR A 143 9.25 31.37 -1.13
N THR A 144 9.83 32.04 -0.14
CA THR A 144 10.85 33.07 -0.35
C THR A 144 12.13 32.62 0.34
N ASN A 145 13.22 32.49 -0.41
CA ASN A 145 14.53 32.20 0.14
C ASN A 145 14.99 33.38 1.00
N SER A 146 15.17 33.18 2.30
CA SER A 146 15.53 34.24 3.25
C SER A 146 16.89 34.88 2.97
N THR A 147 17.78 34.19 2.25
CA THR A 147 19.13 34.66 1.94
C THR A 147 19.20 35.39 0.61
N THR A 148 18.54 34.86 -0.44
CA THR A 148 18.64 35.42 -1.80
C THR A 148 17.44 36.26 -2.22
N GLY A 149 16.32 36.19 -1.48
CA GLY A 149 15.04 36.78 -1.87
C GLY A 149 14.35 36.07 -3.04
N ALA A 150 14.97 35.03 -3.62
CA ALA A 150 14.39 34.29 -4.73
C ALA A 150 13.09 33.60 -4.29
N GLN A 151 12.07 33.67 -5.14
CA GLN A 151 10.75 33.09 -4.87
C GLN A 151 10.47 31.88 -5.76
N SER A 152 9.74 30.92 -5.22
CA SER A 152 9.28 29.71 -5.92
C SER A 152 7.92 29.25 -5.39
N ILE A 153 7.34 28.24 -6.04
CA ILE A 153 6.25 27.47 -5.43
C ILE A 153 6.73 26.94 -4.07
N GLY A 154 5.83 26.94 -3.10
CA GLY A 154 6.10 26.55 -1.73
C GLY A 154 4.83 26.13 -1.01
N LYS A 155 4.88 26.17 0.32
CA LYS A 155 3.80 25.69 1.17
C LYS A 155 2.78 26.78 1.44
N VAL A 156 1.50 26.45 1.38
CA VAL A 156 0.43 27.36 1.86
C VAL A 156 0.45 27.43 3.39
N ASP A 157 0.20 28.60 3.97
CA ASP A 157 0.04 28.72 5.42
C ASP A 157 -1.13 27.86 5.92
N ARG A 158 -1.01 27.29 7.13
CA ARG A 158 -2.02 26.37 7.67
C ARG A 158 -3.40 27.00 7.87
N TYR A 159 -3.45 28.29 8.22
CA TYR A 159 -4.72 28.99 8.45
C TYR A 159 -5.38 29.35 7.13
N GLU A 160 -4.56 29.70 6.13
CA GLU A 160 -5.07 29.90 4.78
C GLU A 160 -5.58 28.59 4.20
N TRP A 161 -4.80 27.51 4.30
CA TRP A 161 -5.19 26.16 3.86
C TRP A 161 -6.56 25.75 4.38
N ASN A 162 -6.86 25.99 5.67
CA ASN A 162 -8.15 25.65 6.28
C ASN A 162 -9.36 26.33 5.61
N LYS A 163 -9.18 27.37 4.79
CA LYS A 163 -10.25 28.02 4.02
C LYS A 163 -10.48 27.38 2.65
N HIS A 164 -9.57 26.52 2.19
CA HIS A 164 -9.53 26.03 0.82
C HIS A 164 -10.08 24.61 0.64
N PHE A 165 -10.35 23.85 1.70
CA PHE A 165 -10.79 22.47 1.51
C PHE A 165 -11.97 22.10 2.40
N LYS A 166 -12.68 21.06 1.95
CA LYS A 166 -13.71 20.38 2.72
C LYS A 166 -13.48 18.89 2.70
N ILE A 167 -13.57 18.30 3.89
CA ILE A 167 -13.56 16.85 4.12
C ILE A 167 -14.92 16.28 3.68
N LEU A 168 -14.89 15.22 2.88
CA LEU A 168 -16.07 14.53 2.40
C LEU A 168 -16.10 13.10 2.94
N GLY A 169 -17.14 12.77 3.70
CA GLY A 169 -17.32 11.45 4.28
C GLY A 169 -16.22 11.03 5.25
N SER A 170 -16.22 9.75 5.60
CA SER A 170 -15.17 9.11 6.40
C SER A 170 -14.06 8.59 5.48
N PRO A 171 -12.81 8.49 5.97
CA PRO A 171 -11.72 7.94 5.19
C PRO A 171 -11.94 6.45 4.89
N ASP A 172 -11.66 6.06 3.65
CA ASP A 172 -11.71 4.67 3.20
C ASP A 172 -10.42 4.33 2.45
N ALA A 173 -9.51 3.61 3.12
CA ALA A 173 -8.23 3.23 2.55
C ALA A 173 -8.37 2.38 1.27
N ALA A 174 -9.48 1.64 1.11
CA ALA A 174 -9.73 0.85 -0.10
C ALA A 174 -9.94 1.75 -1.34
N LYS A 175 -10.42 2.99 -1.16
CA LYS A 175 -10.51 3.96 -2.25
C LYS A 175 -9.14 4.41 -2.74
N ALA A 176 -8.21 4.67 -1.84
CA ALA A 176 -6.83 4.98 -2.22
C ALA A 176 -6.15 3.77 -2.87
N GLU A 177 -6.38 2.56 -2.35
CA GLU A 177 -5.83 1.33 -2.93
C GLU A 177 -6.37 1.05 -4.34
N SER A 178 -7.65 1.34 -4.59
CA SER A 178 -8.25 1.18 -5.93
C SER A 178 -7.66 2.10 -7.00
N LEU A 179 -6.92 3.15 -6.59
CA LEU A 179 -6.22 4.08 -7.49
C LEU A 179 -4.76 3.68 -7.76
N VAL A 180 -4.27 2.58 -7.16
CA VAL A 180 -2.90 2.11 -7.37
C VAL A 180 -2.77 1.54 -8.78
N GLU A 181 -1.99 2.21 -9.62
CA GLU A 181 -1.63 1.72 -10.95
C GLU A 181 -0.30 0.95 -10.91
N VAL A 182 -0.19 -0.13 -11.68
CA VAL A 182 1.08 -0.82 -11.88
C VAL A 182 1.93 -0.05 -12.89
N PHE A 183 3.17 0.26 -12.50
CA PHE A 183 4.12 0.94 -13.36
C PHE A 183 4.67 0.00 -14.44
N ASP A 184 4.51 0.39 -15.70
CA ASP A 184 5.00 -0.32 -16.86
C ASP A 184 6.49 0.02 -17.08
N LYS A 185 7.35 -0.87 -16.57
CA LYS A 185 8.81 -0.75 -16.70
C LYS A 185 9.28 -0.69 -18.16
N THR A 186 8.51 -1.21 -19.12
CA THR A 186 8.87 -1.17 -20.55
C THR A 186 8.80 0.25 -21.12
N LYS A 187 8.01 1.12 -20.49
CA LYS A 187 7.81 2.53 -20.86
C LYS A 187 8.69 3.51 -20.08
N ILE A 188 9.72 3.02 -19.38
CA ILE A 188 10.61 3.88 -18.56
C ILE A 188 11.45 4.90 -19.37
N LYS A 189 11.40 4.84 -20.70
CA LYS A 189 12.01 5.83 -21.61
C LYS A 189 10.97 6.69 -22.33
N ASP A 190 9.68 6.40 -22.16
CA ASP A 190 8.57 7.16 -22.74
C ASP A 190 8.30 8.38 -21.86
N ALA A 191 8.60 9.57 -22.39
CA ALA A 191 8.48 10.81 -21.65
C ALA A 191 7.02 11.16 -21.30
N ASP A 192 6.07 10.81 -22.18
CA ASP A 192 4.64 11.12 -21.98
C ASP A 192 4.03 10.17 -20.97
N TYR A 193 4.38 8.88 -21.04
CA TYR A 193 4.00 7.90 -20.02
C TYR A 193 4.49 8.34 -18.64
N LEU A 194 5.77 8.67 -18.51
CA LEU A 194 6.31 9.11 -17.23
C LEU A 194 5.63 10.41 -16.77
N LYS A 195 5.42 11.39 -17.66
CA LYS A 195 4.68 12.63 -17.35
C LYS A 195 3.30 12.34 -16.73
N SER A 196 2.59 11.35 -17.28
CA SER A 196 1.28 10.92 -16.78
C SER A 196 1.34 10.32 -15.36
N CYS A 197 2.48 9.73 -14.96
CA CYS A 197 2.72 9.15 -13.64
C CYS A 197 2.89 10.19 -12.53
N SER A 198 3.26 11.43 -12.88
CA SER A 198 3.59 12.48 -11.90
C SER A 198 2.46 12.78 -10.91
N GLY A 199 2.78 12.66 -9.63
CA GLY A 199 1.89 12.87 -8.49
C GLY A 199 0.99 11.68 -8.14
N LYS A 200 1.01 10.59 -8.93
CA LYS A 200 0.16 9.42 -8.69
C LYS A 200 0.79 8.44 -7.71
N LEU A 201 -0.06 7.77 -6.95
CA LEU A 201 0.23 6.54 -6.25
C LEU A 201 0.32 5.40 -7.25
N MET A 202 1.48 4.76 -7.33
CA MET A 202 1.72 3.65 -8.25
C MET A 202 2.59 2.59 -7.58
N ARG A 203 2.64 1.42 -8.21
CA ARG A 203 3.43 0.27 -7.76
C ARG A 203 4.37 -0.20 -8.86
N ILE A 204 5.67 -0.21 -8.59
CA ILE A 204 6.65 -0.88 -9.44
C ILE A 204 6.89 -2.30 -8.90
N GLU A 205 6.73 -3.29 -9.77
CA GLU A 205 6.81 -4.70 -9.37
C GLU A 205 8.14 -5.33 -9.72
N ASN A 206 8.52 -6.33 -8.91
CA ASN A 206 9.66 -7.20 -9.13
C ASN A 206 10.95 -6.42 -9.42
N VAL A 207 11.32 -5.54 -8.48
CA VAL A 207 12.56 -4.77 -8.49
C VAL A 207 13.40 -5.12 -7.27
N GLN A 208 14.70 -4.86 -7.35
CA GLN A 208 15.62 -5.03 -6.23
C GLN A 208 16.39 -3.74 -6.02
N PHE A 209 16.63 -3.34 -4.78
CA PHE A 209 17.52 -2.22 -4.50
C PHE A 209 18.95 -2.61 -4.88
N SER A 210 19.58 -1.83 -5.76
CA SER A 210 20.93 -2.15 -6.26
C SER A 210 21.98 -2.14 -5.15
N GLN A 211 21.74 -1.38 -4.08
CA GLN A 211 22.63 -1.27 -2.91
C GLN A 211 22.30 -2.25 -1.77
N ALA A 212 21.38 -3.20 -1.93
CA ALA A 212 20.96 -4.09 -0.83
C ALA A 212 22.01 -5.17 -0.49
N ASP A 213 23.09 -4.78 0.17
CA ASP A 213 24.17 -5.66 0.67
C ASP A 213 23.86 -6.29 2.05
N GLY A 214 22.75 -5.89 2.68
CA GLY A 214 22.35 -6.29 4.04
C GLY A 214 22.85 -5.38 5.15
N LYS A 215 23.53 -4.29 4.80
CA LYS A 215 23.98 -3.24 5.73
C LYS A 215 23.41 -1.88 5.33
N ALA A 216 23.33 -1.60 4.03
CA ALA A 216 22.76 -0.38 3.52
C ALA A 216 21.30 -0.21 3.96
N VAL A 217 20.98 1.03 4.36
CA VAL A 217 19.64 1.45 4.78
C VAL A 217 19.05 2.44 3.78
N TYR A 218 17.77 2.76 3.89
CA TYR A 218 17.08 3.66 2.96
C TYR A 218 17.73 5.04 2.83
N ALA A 219 18.02 5.70 3.95
CA ALA A 219 18.57 7.05 3.97
C ALA A 219 19.40 7.33 5.24
N PRO A 220 20.66 6.87 5.32
CA PRO A 220 21.51 7.18 6.45
C PRO A 220 21.93 8.66 6.41
N GLU A 221 22.03 9.27 7.59
CA GLU A 221 22.43 10.68 7.78
C GLU A 221 23.76 11.02 7.09
N THR A 222 24.68 10.06 7.00
CA THR A 222 26.01 10.21 6.41
C THR A 222 26.00 10.31 4.88
N GLU A 223 24.92 9.93 4.21
CA GLU A 223 24.83 9.92 2.74
C GLU A 223 23.86 10.96 2.18
N LYS A 224 23.27 11.80 3.04
CA LYS A 224 22.23 12.75 2.61
C LYS A 224 22.78 13.84 1.70
N ASP A 225 22.00 14.18 0.68
CA ASP A 225 22.24 15.32 -0.17
C ASP A 225 21.94 16.66 0.54
N LYS A 226 22.11 17.78 -0.16
CA LYS A 226 21.86 19.14 0.38
C LYS A 226 20.39 19.39 0.77
N THR A 227 19.49 18.50 0.42
CA THR A 227 18.06 18.55 0.76
C THR A 227 17.69 17.51 1.82
N ASN A 228 18.68 16.93 2.49
CA ASN A 228 18.51 15.90 3.53
C ASN A 228 17.84 14.62 3.03
N CYS A 229 18.08 14.23 1.78
CA CYS A 229 17.54 13.01 1.19
C CYS A 229 18.65 12.11 0.65
N VAL A 230 18.36 10.82 0.54
CA VAL A 230 19.22 9.82 -0.09
C VAL A 230 18.46 9.15 -1.23
N ASN A 231 19.18 8.90 -2.32
CA ASN A 231 18.66 8.19 -3.48
C ASN A 231 19.16 6.74 -3.47
N ARG A 232 18.26 5.80 -3.74
CA ARG A 232 18.56 4.37 -3.92
C ARG A 232 18.15 3.93 -5.33
N ASN A 233 19.04 3.19 -5.96
CA ASN A 233 18.85 2.73 -7.34
C ASN A 233 18.13 1.39 -7.32
N LEU A 234 17.47 1.09 -8.45
CA LEU A 234 16.73 -0.14 -8.63
C LEU A 234 17.35 -0.96 -9.76
N THR A 235 17.21 -2.27 -9.65
CA THR A 235 17.50 -3.25 -10.68
C THR A 235 16.20 -3.99 -10.97
N ASP A 236 15.88 -4.20 -12.24
CA ASP A 236 14.79 -5.10 -12.61
C ASP A 236 15.17 -6.53 -12.21
N ALA A 237 14.40 -7.15 -11.32
CA ALA A 237 14.78 -8.42 -10.71
C ALA A 237 14.54 -9.62 -11.62
N GLU A 238 13.75 -9.48 -12.69
CA GLU A 238 13.51 -10.52 -13.70
C GLU A 238 14.67 -10.56 -14.70
N THR A 239 14.93 -9.43 -15.36
CA THR A 239 15.94 -9.29 -16.41
C THR A 239 17.35 -9.07 -15.88
N LYS A 240 17.50 -8.82 -14.56
CA LYS A 240 18.75 -8.45 -13.89
C LYS A 240 19.38 -7.17 -14.44
N THR A 241 18.61 -6.33 -15.13
CA THR A 241 19.11 -5.10 -15.75
C THR A 241 18.95 -3.91 -14.80
N PRO A 242 20.01 -3.12 -14.54
CA PRO A 242 19.89 -1.89 -13.74
C PRO A 242 18.91 -0.90 -14.37
N ILE A 243 18.04 -0.33 -13.56
CA ILE A 243 17.23 0.82 -13.95
C ILE A 243 18.11 2.06 -13.83
N SER A 244 18.27 2.81 -14.93
CA SER A 244 19.11 4.01 -14.92
C SER A 244 18.60 5.02 -13.88
N ALA A 245 19.50 5.49 -13.02
CA ALA A 245 19.21 6.53 -12.04
C ALA A 245 18.85 7.89 -12.67
N SER A 246 19.14 8.09 -13.96
CA SER A 246 18.65 9.25 -14.71
C SER A 246 17.15 9.16 -15.01
N ASN A 247 16.59 7.94 -15.00
CA ASN A 247 15.20 7.70 -15.34
C ASN A 247 14.36 7.60 -14.08
N LEU A 248 14.63 6.62 -13.21
CA LEU A 248 13.82 6.35 -12.02
C LEU A 248 14.70 5.87 -10.85
N LEU A 249 14.43 6.40 -9.67
CA LEU A 249 15.07 5.98 -8.42
C LEU A 249 14.09 6.08 -7.24
N VAL A 250 14.44 5.47 -6.10
CA VAL A 250 13.73 5.67 -4.84
C VAL A 250 14.39 6.81 -4.08
N ARG A 251 13.62 7.82 -3.69
CA ARG A 251 14.11 8.96 -2.90
C ARG A 251 13.52 8.89 -1.50
N THR A 252 14.40 8.92 -0.50
CA THR A 252 14.00 8.85 0.90
C THR A 252 14.63 9.98 1.72
N SER A 253 13.82 10.70 2.51
CA SER A 253 14.31 11.66 3.49
C SER A 253 15.11 10.96 4.59
N ALA A 254 16.24 11.54 5.01
CA ALA A 254 16.99 11.08 6.18
C ALA A 254 16.18 11.22 7.49
N TYR A 255 15.07 11.99 7.47
CA TYR A 255 14.14 12.14 8.59
C TYR A 255 12.95 11.17 8.55
N ALA A 256 12.83 10.35 7.50
CA ALA A 256 11.77 9.36 7.40
C ALA A 256 11.87 8.34 8.55
N LYS A 257 10.73 7.89 9.09
CA LYS A 257 10.69 6.92 10.20
C LYS A 257 11.37 5.59 9.86
N PHE A 258 11.47 5.27 8.56
CA PHE A 258 12.11 4.07 8.03
C PHE A 258 13.50 4.33 7.43
N ALA A 259 14.08 5.53 7.60
CA ALA A 259 15.35 5.91 6.98
C ALA A 259 16.50 4.94 7.32
N ASN A 260 16.54 4.42 8.55
CA ASN A 260 17.57 3.49 9.02
C ASN A 260 17.15 2.01 8.94
N VAL A 261 16.04 1.69 8.27
CA VAL A 261 15.66 0.29 8.00
C VAL A 261 16.57 -0.27 6.91
N ALA A 262 17.05 -1.50 7.10
CA ALA A 262 17.88 -2.17 6.11
C ALA A 262 17.12 -2.37 4.80
N LEU A 263 17.79 -2.15 3.67
CA LEU A 263 17.20 -2.40 2.36
C LEU A 263 16.91 -3.91 2.20
N PRO A 264 15.73 -4.29 1.69
CA PRO A 264 15.41 -5.69 1.44
C PRO A 264 16.35 -6.27 0.40
N LYS A 265 16.94 -7.44 0.73
CA LYS A 265 17.85 -8.16 -0.17
C LYS A 265 17.11 -8.83 -1.31
N ASP A 266 15.95 -9.39 -1.02
CA ASP A 266 15.16 -10.10 -2.03
C ASP A 266 14.38 -9.11 -2.91
N PRO A 267 13.95 -9.54 -4.12
CA PRO A 267 13.07 -8.74 -4.95
C PRO A 267 11.81 -8.28 -4.19
N VAL A 268 11.38 -7.06 -4.48
CA VAL A 268 10.24 -6.38 -3.86
C VAL A 268 9.33 -5.73 -4.88
N ASN A 269 8.08 -5.53 -4.48
CA ASN A 269 7.16 -4.59 -5.08
C ASN A 269 7.18 -3.31 -4.22
N ILE A 270 7.31 -2.16 -4.87
CA ILE A 270 7.38 -0.86 -4.19
C ILE A 270 6.18 -0.04 -4.62
N THR A 271 5.28 0.23 -3.67
CA THR A 271 4.21 1.22 -3.80
C THR A 271 4.72 2.57 -3.31
N GLY A 272 4.32 3.65 -3.97
CA GLY A 272 4.72 4.99 -3.56
C GLY A 272 4.18 6.07 -4.48
N ILE A 273 4.47 7.32 -4.12
CA ILE A 273 4.09 8.47 -4.94
C ILE A 273 5.18 8.70 -5.97
N PHE A 274 4.81 8.64 -7.25
CA PHE A 274 5.73 8.86 -8.36
C PHE A 274 5.82 10.36 -8.62
N THR A 275 6.98 10.94 -8.34
CA THR A 275 7.25 12.37 -8.54
C THR A 275 8.39 12.58 -9.52
N ARG A 276 8.64 13.83 -9.89
CA ARG A 276 9.74 14.21 -10.77
C ARG A 276 10.55 15.35 -10.17
N PHE A 277 11.87 15.28 -10.31
CA PHE A 277 12.72 16.44 -10.10
C PHE A 277 13.60 16.67 -11.33
N ASN A 278 13.34 17.77 -12.02
CA ASN A 278 13.87 18.10 -13.34
C ASN A 278 13.57 17.02 -14.37
N ASN A 279 14.50 16.09 -14.62
CA ASN A 279 14.33 15.00 -15.59
C ASN A 279 14.38 13.61 -14.93
N VAL A 280 14.58 13.56 -13.61
CA VAL A 280 14.71 12.30 -12.87
C VAL A 280 13.38 12.01 -12.19
N TRP A 281 12.84 10.82 -12.43
CA TRP A 281 11.66 10.33 -11.73
C TRP A 281 12.04 9.69 -10.40
N GLN A 282 11.15 9.84 -9.44
CA GLN A 282 11.40 9.49 -8.05
C GLN A 282 10.18 8.75 -7.51
N ILE A 283 10.43 7.68 -6.76
CA ILE A 283 9.40 7.04 -5.95
C ILE A 283 9.59 7.52 -4.52
N LEU A 284 8.59 8.20 -3.99
CA LEU A 284 8.48 8.54 -2.58
C LEU A 284 7.64 7.46 -1.88
N ILE A 285 8.33 6.53 -1.22
CA ILE A 285 7.71 5.52 -0.35
C ILE A 285 7.02 6.25 0.80
N ARG A 286 5.73 5.95 1.07
CA ARG A 286 4.96 6.66 2.11
C ARG A 286 5.33 6.11 3.48
N THR A 287 5.39 4.79 3.59
CA THR A 287 5.81 4.06 4.80
C THR A 287 6.56 2.78 4.42
N SER A 288 7.26 2.15 5.38
CA SER A 288 7.96 0.87 5.13
C SER A 288 7.04 -0.25 4.66
N ASN A 289 5.74 -0.19 4.97
CA ASN A 289 4.76 -1.20 4.55
C ASN A 289 4.48 -1.17 3.05
N ASP A 290 4.83 -0.08 2.36
CA ASP A 290 4.68 0.00 0.91
C ASP A 290 5.77 -0.79 0.14
N VAL A 291 6.69 -1.45 0.86
CA VAL A 291 7.72 -2.31 0.28
C VAL A 291 7.44 -3.75 0.70
N GLU A 292 6.87 -4.50 -0.23
CA GLU A 292 6.46 -5.90 -0.02
C GLU A 292 7.41 -6.83 -0.78
N THR A 293 7.72 -8.00 -0.22
CA THR A 293 8.48 -9.03 -0.95
C THR A 293 7.75 -9.42 -2.24
N ALA A 294 8.45 -9.37 -3.36
CA ALA A 294 7.94 -9.85 -4.63
C ALA A 294 7.98 -11.38 -4.62
N LEU A 295 6.79 -12.00 -4.60
CA LEU A 295 6.68 -13.45 -4.48
C LEU A 295 7.14 -14.16 -5.77
N ASN A 296 7.02 -13.49 -6.93
CA ASN A 296 7.39 -14.01 -8.26
C ASN A 296 6.81 -15.40 -8.50
N VAL A 297 5.50 -15.53 -8.26
CA VAL A 297 4.77 -16.78 -8.39
C VAL A 297 3.99 -16.76 -9.71
N THR A 298 4.37 -17.62 -10.64
CA THR A 298 3.63 -17.91 -11.88
C THR A 298 2.91 -19.25 -11.76
N GLY A 299 1.92 -19.48 -12.64
CA GLY A 299 1.11 -20.68 -12.67
C GLY A 299 -0.17 -20.58 -11.82
N GLY A 300 -0.63 -21.72 -11.31
CA GLY A 300 -1.89 -21.88 -10.59
C GLY A 300 -3.06 -22.26 -11.50
N THR A 301 -2.83 -22.35 -12.81
CA THR A 301 -3.79 -22.85 -13.80
C THR A 301 -3.64 -24.36 -13.95
N LYS A 302 -4.60 -25.00 -14.64
CA LYS A 302 -4.55 -26.45 -14.85
C LYS A 302 -3.35 -26.86 -15.71
N GLU A 303 -2.99 -26.02 -16.67
CA GLU A 303 -1.89 -26.21 -17.62
C GLU A 303 -0.53 -25.93 -16.98
N GLU A 304 -0.47 -24.98 -16.04
CA GLU A 304 0.72 -24.63 -15.28
C GLU A 304 0.40 -24.59 -13.77
N PRO A 305 0.26 -25.76 -13.11
CA PRO A 305 -0.02 -25.79 -11.68
C PRO A 305 1.11 -25.15 -10.87
N TYR A 306 0.78 -24.53 -9.73
CA TYR A 306 1.80 -24.11 -8.77
C TYR A 306 2.64 -25.30 -8.33
N THR A 307 3.96 -25.14 -8.29
CA THR A 307 4.82 -26.06 -7.52
C THR A 307 4.53 -25.91 -6.02
N VAL A 308 4.90 -26.90 -5.21
CA VAL A 308 4.78 -26.80 -3.74
C VAL A 308 5.52 -25.57 -3.24
N THR A 309 6.71 -25.30 -3.80
CA THR A 309 7.50 -24.12 -3.45
C THR A 309 6.75 -22.81 -3.71
N ASN A 310 6.09 -22.68 -4.87
CA ASN A 310 5.33 -21.48 -5.22
C ASN A 310 4.06 -21.32 -4.38
N ALA A 311 3.32 -22.41 -4.15
CA ALA A 311 2.15 -22.38 -3.29
C ALA A 311 2.52 -22.02 -1.83
N LEU A 312 3.63 -22.54 -1.30
CA LEU A 312 4.13 -22.16 0.03
C LEU A 312 4.51 -20.67 0.12
N LYS A 313 5.12 -20.09 -0.93
CA LYS A 313 5.41 -18.65 -0.96
C LYS A 313 4.13 -17.82 -0.81
N LEU A 314 3.06 -18.18 -1.54
CA LEU A 314 1.77 -17.50 -1.45
C LEU A 314 1.15 -17.63 -0.05
N ILE A 315 1.07 -18.86 0.47
CA ILE A 315 0.46 -19.15 1.77
C ILE A 315 1.20 -18.44 2.91
N ASN A 316 2.54 -18.51 2.92
CA ASN A 316 3.35 -17.87 3.96
C ASN A 316 3.32 -16.34 3.90
N ALA A 317 3.02 -15.78 2.72
CA ALA A 317 2.79 -14.35 2.53
C ALA A 317 1.34 -13.91 2.85
N GLY A 318 0.48 -14.83 3.31
CA GLY A 318 -0.92 -14.55 3.59
C GLY A 318 -1.80 -14.34 2.36
N LYS A 319 -1.32 -14.69 1.16
CA LYS A 319 -2.04 -14.57 -0.11
C LYS A 319 -2.83 -15.85 -0.38
N TYR A 320 -3.92 -16.04 0.36
CA TYR A 320 -4.83 -17.19 0.25
C TYR A 320 -5.72 -17.07 -0.99
N THR A 321 -6.22 -18.20 -1.49
CA THR A 321 -7.13 -18.21 -2.65
C THR A 321 -8.54 -18.61 -2.20
N THR A 322 -9.55 -17.84 -2.60
CA THR A 322 -10.96 -18.25 -2.48
C THR A 322 -11.36 -19.14 -3.65
N ASP A 323 -10.90 -18.79 -4.85
CA ASP A 323 -11.05 -19.63 -6.03
C ASP A 323 -10.07 -20.80 -5.99
N LYS A 324 -10.48 -21.93 -6.58
CA LYS A 324 -9.63 -23.11 -6.67
C LYS A 324 -8.51 -22.87 -7.69
N VAL A 325 -7.29 -23.12 -7.26
CA VAL A 325 -6.09 -23.14 -8.10
C VAL A 325 -5.57 -24.56 -8.21
N TYR A 326 -4.60 -24.77 -9.10
CA TYR A 326 -3.97 -26.07 -9.30
C TYR A 326 -2.59 -26.08 -8.66
N THR A 327 -2.28 -27.13 -7.90
CA THR A 327 -0.97 -27.33 -7.27
C THR A 327 -0.42 -28.72 -7.62
N THR A 328 0.85 -28.79 -8.01
CA THR A 328 1.58 -30.03 -8.23
C THR A 328 2.62 -30.28 -7.16
N GLY A 329 2.76 -31.54 -6.74
CA GLY A 329 3.79 -31.98 -5.80
C GLY A 329 3.94 -33.50 -5.78
N ILE A 330 4.83 -33.97 -4.92
CA ILE A 330 5.04 -35.39 -4.66
C ILE A 330 4.48 -35.70 -3.27
N ILE A 331 3.63 -36.73 -3.16
CA ILE A 331 3.11 -37.17 -1.86
C ILE A 331 4.28 -37.58 -0.97
N CYS A 332 4.43 -36.94 0.17
CA CYS A 332 5.50 -37.21 1.14
C CYS A 332 5.00 -37.90 2.41
N GLU A 333 3.71 -37.74 2.73
CA GLU A 333 3.04 -38.45 3.83
C GLU A 333 1.60 -38.78 3.45
N VAL A 334 1.13 -39.97 3.82
CA VAL A 334 -0.28 -40.33 3.73
C VAL A 334 -0.84 -40.39 5.14
N GLY A 335 -1.85 -39.58 5.42
CA GLY A 335 -2.56 -39.57 6.70
C GLY A 335 -3.77 -40.50 6.64
N ASN A 336 -4.96 -39.95 6.89
CA ASN A 336 -6.20 -40.72 6.88
C ASN A 336 -6.82 -40.79 5.47
N VAL A 337 -7.30 -41.96 5.08
CA VAL A 337 -8.17 -42.14 3.91
C VAL A 337 -9.49 -42.73 4.42
N ASP A 338 -10.55 -41.92 4.43
CA ASP A 338 -11.90 -42.35 4.74
C ASP A 338 -12.56 -42.89 3.47
N THR A 339 -12.94 -44.17 3.50
CA THR A 339 -13.69 -44.84 2.43
C THR A 339 -15.18 -44.99 2.76
N GLY A 340 -15.60 -44.47 3.92
CA GLY A 340 -16.97 -44.52 4.42
C GLY A 340 -17.75 -43.23 4.15
N SER A 341 -18.21 -42.61 5.24
CA SER A 341 -19.24 -41.56 5.21
C SER A 341 -18.86 -40.37 4.32
N TYR A 342 -17.63 -39.88 4.42
CA TYR A 342 -17.19 -38.70 3.68
C TYR A 342 -16.45 -39.06 2.40
N GLY A 343 -15.69 -40.16 2.37
CA GLY A 343 -15.00 -40.61 1.16
C GLY A 343 -13.83 -39.70 0.78
N ASN A 344 -13.10 -39.13 1.74
CA ASN A 344 -12.03 -38.15 1.53
C ASN A 344 -10.70 -38.60 2.14
N ALA A 345 -9.59 -37.96 1.75
CA ALA A 345 -8.25 -38.27 2.22
C ALA A 345 -7.52 -37.03 2.74
N THR A 346 -6.66 -37.21 3.74
CA THR A 346 -5.71 -36.20 4.21
C THR A 346 -4.29 -36.74 4.04
N TYR A 347 -3.46 -35.98 3.35
CA TYR A 347 -2.08 -36.33 3.02
C TYR A 347 -1.23 -35.07 2.85
N SER A 348 0.09 -35.20 2.75
CA SER A 348 1.01 -34.07 2.56
C SER A 348 1.76 -34.23 1.25
N ILE A 349 2.02 -33.10 0.58
CA ILE A 349 2.87 -33.04 -0.61
C ILE A 349 4.09 -32.15 -0.34
N SER A 350 5.22 -32.50 -0.95
CA SER A 350 6.42 -31.67 -1.01
C SER A 350 7.02 -31.66 -2.41
N GLU A 351 7.98 -30.76 -2.65
CA GLU A 351 8.65 -30.65 -3.95
C GLU A 351 9.49 -31.91 -4.27
N ASP A 352 10.19 -32.43 -3.26
CA ASP A 352 11.15 -33.53 -3.39
C ASP A 352 10.65 -34.87 -2.82
N GLY A 353 9.38 -34.93 -2.42
CA GLY A 353 8.77 -36.11 -1.81
C GLY A 353 9.21 -36.40 -0.38
N LYS A 354 9.99 -35.50 0.25
CA LYS A 354 10.42 -35.66 1.65
C LYS A 354 9.49 -34.92 2.60
N ALA A 355 9.21 -35.55 3.73
CA ALA A 355 8.44 -34.96 4.82
C ALA A 355 9.34 -34.06 5.67
N VAL A 356 9.37 -32.76 5.36
CA VAL A 356 10.14 -31.76 6.10
C VAL A 356 9.22 -30.62 6.50
N ALA A 357 9.15 -30.33 7.80
CA ALA A 357 8.36 -29.23 8.34
C ALA A 357 8.71 -27.90 7.65
N GLY A 358 7.68 -27.14 7.27
CA GLY A 358 7.84 -25.88 6.53
C GLY A 358 8.14 -26.04 5.03
N LYS A 359 8.29 -27.26 4.51
CA LYS A 359 8.49 -27.56 3.08
C LYS A 359 7.40 -28.44 2.48
N MET A 360 6.32 -28.65 3.22
CA MET A 360 5.19 -29.47 2.80
C MET A 360 3.88 -28.69 2.92
N ILE A 361 2.93 -29.04 2.08
CA ILE A 361 1.55 -28.54 2.13
C ILE A 361 0.65 -29.73 2.46
N LYS A 362 -0.22 -29.56 3.45
CA LYS A 362 -1.23 -30.56 3.77
C LYS A 362 -2.40 -30.43 2.80
N VAL A 363 -2.84 -31.53 2.21
CA VAL A 363 -4.09 -31.61 1.47
C VAL A 363 -5.15 -32.11 2.44
N PHE A 364 -6.06 -31.23 2.85
CA PHE A 364 -7.04 -31.54 3.89
C PHE A 364 -8.35 -32.04 3.28
N ARG A 365 -8.78 -33.26 3.63
CA ARG A 365 -10.06 -33.86 3.21
C ARG A 365 -10.32 -33.76 1.69
N GLY A 366 -9.31 -34.11 0.89
CA GLY A 366 -9.38 -34.12 -0.57
C GLY A 366 -10.09 -35.35 -1.15
N PHE A 367 -10.85 -35.14 -2.20
CA PHE A 367 -11.48 -36.22 -2.99
C PHE A 367 -10.50 -36.83 -4.01
N ASN A 368 -10.85 -38.01 -4.49
CA ASN A 368 -10.09 -38.73 -5.51
C ASN A 368 -10.25 -38.06 -6.89
N LEU A 369 -9.66 -38.67 -7.93
CA LEU A 369 -9.76 -38.26 -9.34
C LEU A 369 -11.21 -37.95 -9.73
N ASP A 370 -11.37 -36.93 -10.57
CA ASP A 370 -12.67 -36.46 -11.07
C ASP A 370 -13.68 -36.14 -9.95
N ASN A 371 -13.16 -35.70 -8.80
CA ASN A 371 -13.93 -35.33 -7.61
C ASN A 371 -14.79 -36.48 -7.07
N GLN A 372 -14.33 -37.72 -7.23
CA GLN A 372 -15.00 -38.91 -6.72
C GLN A 372 -14.59 -39.23 -5.27
N LYS A 373 -15.44 -39.98 -4.56
CA LYS A 373 -15.09 -40.49 -3.23
C LYS A 373 -13.98 -41.54 -3.30
N TRP A 374 -13.13 -41.58 -2.28
CA TRP A 374 -12.24 -42.71 -2.05
C TRP A 374 -13.05 -43.95 -1.66
N THR A 375 -12.62 -45.11 -2.15
CA THR A 375 -13.22 -46.42 -1.90
C THR A 375 -12.15 -47.40 -1.43
N GLU A 376 -12.55 -48.56 -0.90
CA GLU A 376 -11.62 -49.62 -0.53
C GLU A 376 -10.72 -50.08 -1.70
N GLU A 377 -11.25 -50.06 -2.92
CA GLU A 377 -10.52 -50.41 -4.14
C GLU A 377 -9.50 -49.33 -4.56
N THR A 378 -9.81 -48.06 -4.31
CA THR A 378 -9.00 -46.94 -4.80
C THR A 378 -8.03 -46.38 -3.78
N LYS A 379 -8.24 -46.58 -2.47
CA LYS A 379 -7.39 -46.00 -1.42
C LYS A 379 -5.91 -46.37 -1.54
N GLY A 380 -5.60 -47.55 -2.07
CA GLY A 380 -4.22 -48.02 -2.25
C GLY A 380 -3.44 -47.25 -3.33
N THR A 381 -4.13 -46.47 -4.18
CA THR A 381 -3.49 -45.63 -5.20
C THR A 381 -2.83 -44.38 -4.60
N LEU A 382 -3.29 -43.94 -3.42
CA LEU A 382 -2.69 -42.82 -2.69
C LEU A 382 -1.49 -43.32 -1.89
N ALA A 383 -0.28 -43.07 -2.39
CA ALA A 383 0.96 -43.57 -1.79
C ALA A 383 2.08 -42.52 -1.84
N VAL A 384 2.99 -42.58 -0.86
CA VAL A 384 4.21 -41.76 -0.84
C VAL A 384 5.03 -41.97 -2.12
N GLY A 385 5.61 -40.90 -2.64
CA GLY A 385 6.40 -40.87 -3.87
C GLY A 385 5.59 -40.64 -5.14
N LYS A 386 4.26 -40.67 -5.07
CA LYS A 386 3.40 -40.37 -6.22
C LYS A 386 3.37 -38.90 -6.55
N LYS A 387 3.50 -38.55 -7.82
CA LYS A 387 3.34 -37.17 -8.29
C LYS A 387 1.86 -36.89 -8.52
N VAL A 388 1.38 -35.79 -7.97
CA VAL A 388 -0.02 -35.38 -8.05
C VAL A 388 -0.19 -33.97 -8.62
N VAL A 389 -1.37 -33.73 -9.18
CA VAL A 389 -1.91 -32.39 -9.44
C VAL A 389 -3.26 -32.32 -8.72
N ILE A 390 -3.48 -31.27 -7.94
CA ILE A 390 -4.64 -31.09 -7.08
C ILE A 390 -5.31 -29.77 -7.44
N CYS A 391 -6.63 -29.76 -7.53
CA CYS A 391 -7.43 -28.55 -7.66
C CYS A 391 -8.02 -28.20 -6.29
N GLY A 392 -7.70 -27.03 -5.74
CA GLY A 392 -8.17 -26.61 -4.41
C GLY A 392 -7.75 -25.20 -4.03
N ALA A 393 -8.30 -24.69 -2.93
CA ALA A 393 -7.99 -23.37 -2.39
C ALA A 393 -6.76 -23.42 -1.48
N LEU A 394 -5.84 -22.47 -1.60
CA LEU A 394 -4.67 -22.35 -0.73
C LEU A 394 -5.03 -21.58 0.55
N THR A 395 -4.65 -22.12 1.71
CA THR A 395 -4.94 -21.49 3.02
C THR A 395 -3.83 -21.75 4.04
N MET A 396 -3.89 -21.02 5.16
CA MET A 396 -3.12 -21.29 6.38
C MET A 396 -4.11 -21.62 7.49
N TYR A 397 -4.12 -22.86 7.97
CA TYR A 397 -4.99 -23.28 9.06
C TYR A 397 -4.18 -23.61 10.31
N ASN A 398 -4.39 -22.86 11.40
CA ASN A 398 -3.66 -23.00 12.67
C ASN A 398 -2.13 -23.10 12.49
N GLY A 399 -1.57 -22.27 11.61
CA GLY A 399 -0.13 -22.24 11.32
C GLY A 399 0.37 -23.37 10.41
N THR A 400 -0.51 -24.19 9.86
CA THR A 400 -0.18 -25.20 8.84
C THR A 400 -0.59 -24.72 7.44
N PRO A 401 0.32 -24.71 6.45
CA PRO A 401 -0.04 -24.50 5.05
C PRO A 401 -0.90 -25.65 4.52
N GLU A 402 -2.07 -25.33 3.98
CA GLU A 402 -3.01 -26.34 3.49
C GLU A 402 -3.58 -26.01 2.09
N ILE A 403 -3.94 -27.07 1.37
CA ILE A 403 -4.99 -27.02 0.35
C ILE A 403 -6.28 -27.42 1.06
N ASP A 404 -7.21 -26.48 1.18
CA ASP A 404 -8.42 -26.61 2.00
C ASP A 404 -9.38 -27.68 1.46
N SER A 405 -10.31 -28.11 2.30
CA SER A 405 -11.39 -29.02 1.98
C SER A 405 -12.21 -28.60 0.75
N GLY A 406 -12.79 -29.60 0.07
CA GLY A 406 -13.41 -29.40 -1.25
C GLY A 406 -12.41 -29.41 -2.41
N ASN A 407 -11.14 -29.74 -2.13
CA ASN A 407 -10.15 -30.06 -3.15
C ASN A 407 -10.32 -31.49 -3.70
N TYR A 408 -9.73 -31.75 -4.86
CA TYR A 408 -9.72 -33.08 -5.47
C TYR A 408 -8.50 -33.29 -6.38
N LEU A 409 -8.14 -34.56 -6.60
CA LEU A 409 -7.07 -34.93 -7.52
C LEU A 409 -7.48 -34.69 -8.99
N ILE A 410 -6.56 -34.12 -9.75
CA ILE A 410 -6.62 -34.02 -11.21
C ILE A 410 -5.79 -35.11 -11.86
N SER A 411 -4.67 -35.48 -11.23
CA SER A 411 -3.85 -36.62 -11.65
C SER A 411 -3.06 -37.19 -10.48
N ILE A 412 -2.73 -38.47 -10.58
CA ILE A 412 -1.80 -39.18 -9.69
C ILE A 412 -0.99 -40.16 -10.54
N LYS A 413 0.35 -40.12 -10.45
CA LYS A 413 1.27 -40.93 -11.26
C LYS A 413 2.37 -41.54 -10.40
#